data_AF-A0A8T4Y6S9-F1
#
_entry.id   AF-A0A8T4Y6S9-F1
#
_cell.length_a   1.000
_cell.length_b   1.000
_cell.length_c   1.000
_cell.angle_alpha   90.00
_cell.angle_beta   90.00
_cell.angle_gamma   90.00
#
_symmetry.space_group_name_H-M   'P 1'
#
loop_
_entity.id
_entity.type
_entity.pdbx_description
1 polymer ?
#
loop_
_entity_poly.entity_id
_entity_poly.type
_entity_poly.pdbx_seq_one_letter_code
_entity_poly.pdbx_strand_id
1 'polypeptide(L)'
;MAAFEGKCSRCGKTHLLKSLEDSVLCDCWQICPVCGAEMTPYMPDTTPRTYALDGHRELQTLMFCPRHAPPFFSKQKPVEVKPDA
;
A
#
# COMPACT_ATOMS: atom_id res chain seq x y z
N MET A 1 -20.53 -16.93 -16.06
CA MET A 1 -19.29 -16.14 -15.89
C MET A 1 -18.64 -16.65 -14.61
N ALA A 2 -17.51 -17.35 -14.72
CA ALA A 2 -16.79 -17.82 -13.54
C ALA A 2 -16.12 -16.59 -12.89
N ALA A 3 -16.57 -16.23 -11.70
CA ALA A 3 -15.87 -15.24 -10.88
C ALA A 3 -14.88 -16.02 -10.02
N PHE A 4 -13.60 -15.76 -10.22
CA PHE A 4 -12.56 -16.39 -9.41
C PHE A 4 -12.32 -15.54 -8.18
N GLU A 5 -12.23 -16.18 -7.02
CA GLU A 5 -11.93 -15.50 -5.78
C GLU A 5 -10.42 -15.51 -5.53
N GLY A 6 -9.85 -14.32 -5.36
CA GLY A 6 -8.47 -14.15 -4.92
C GLY A 6 -8.46 -13.51 -3.54
N LYS A 7 -7.81 -14.13 -2.57
CA LYS A 7 -7.72 -13.58 -1.21
C LYS A 7 -6.43 -12.79 -1.05
N CYS A 8 -6.54 -11.54 -0.57
CA CYS A 8 -5.34 -10.79 -0.21
C CYS A 8 -4.68 -11.43 1.02
N SER A 9 -3.41 -11.82 0.88
CA SER A 9 -2.60 -12.40 1.97
C SER A 9 -2.38 -11.47 3.16
N ARG A 10 -2.68 -10.17 3.01
CA ARG A 10 -2.37 -9.15 4.01
C ARG A 10 -3.57 -8.65 4.80
N CYS A 11 -4.67 -8.35 4.12
CA CYS A 11 -5.89 -7.84 4.76
C CYS A 11 -7.00 -8.90 4.81
N GLY A 12 -6.83 -10.04 4.13
CA GLY A 12 -7.84 -11.08 4.03
C GLY A 12 -9.05 -10.73 3.17
N LYS A 13 -9.08 -9.55 2.51
CA LYS A 13 -10.16 -9.17 1.60
C LYS A 13 -10.18 -10.10 0.40
N THR A 14 -11.39 -10.58 0.07
CA THR A 14 -11.64 -11.38 -1.13
C THR A 14 -11.92 -10.45 -2.30
N HIS A 15 -11.14 -10.57 -3.36
CA HIS A 15 -11.35 -9.89 -4.62
C HIS A 15 -11.98 -10.87 -5.61
N LEU A 16 -13.01 -10.42 -6.33
CA LEU A 16 -13.65 -11.19 -7.40
C LEU A 16 -13.01 -10.79 -8.72
N LEU A 17 -12.33 -11.73 -9.37
CA LEU A 17 -11.69 -11.55 -10.66
C LEU A 17 -12.54 -12.21 -11.76
N LYS A 18 -12.49 -11.61 -12.95
CA LYS A 18 -13.27 -12.10 -14.11
C LYS A 18 -12.58 -13.28 -14.82
N SER A 19 -11.27 -13.41 -14.67
CA SER A 19 -10.44 -14.44 -15.34
C SER A 19 -9.31 -14.91 -14.42
N LEU A 20 -8.76 -16.10 -14.68
CA LEU A 20 -7.60 -16.66 -13.97
C LEU A 20 -6.30 -15.89 -14.26
N GLU A 21 -6.24 -15.19 -15.40
CA GLU A 21 -5.08 -14.40 -15.83
C GLU A 21 -5.14 -12.94 -15.36
N ASP A 22 -6.29 -12.49 -14.85
CA ASP A 22 -6.41 -11.16 -14.27
C ASP A 22 -5.67 -11.11 -12.93
N SER A 23 -4.97 -10.01 -12.67
CA SER A 23 -4.45 -9.69 -11.34
C SER A 23 -5.06 -8.37 -10.88
N VAL A 24 -5.43 -8.28 -9.60
CA VAL A 24 -5.95 -7.04 -9.02
C VAL A 24 -5.06 -6.59 -7.90
N LEU A 25 -4.77 -5.30 -7.84
CA LEU A 25 -4.00 -4.73 -6.74
C LEU A 25 -4.94 -4.47 -5.57
N CYS A 26 -4.63 -5.04 -4.41
CA CYS A 26 -5.39 -4.77 -3.20
C CYS A 26 -4.95 -3.45 -2.58
N ASP A 27 -5.89 -2.52 -2.38
CA ASP A 27 -5.65 -1.18 -1.81
C ASP A 27 -5.44 -1.16 -0.29
N CYS A 28 -5.22 -2.31 0.34
CA CYS A 28 -4.95 -2.39 1.78
C CYS A 28 -3.71 -1.58 2.21
N TRP A 29 -2.80 -1.30 1.28
CA TRP A 29 -1.63 -0.45 1.51
C TRP A 29 -1.95 1.03 1.71
N GLN A 30 -3.13 1.47 1.27
CA GLN A 30 -3.62 2.83 1.48
C GLN A 30 -4.33 2.99 2.83
N ILE A 31 -4.57 1.91 3.57
CA ILE A 31 -5.28 1.96 4.86
C ILE A 31 -4.29 1.83 6.00
N CYS A 32 -4.36 2.73 6.97
CA CYS A 32 -3.50 2.72 8.15
C CYS A 32 -3.76 1.46 8.98
N PRO A 33 -2.76 0.59 9.24
CA PRO A 33 -2.94 -0.59 10.06
C PRO A 33 -3.17 -0.26 11.54
N VAL A 34 -2.92 0.99 11.96
CA VAL A 34 -3.03 1.42 13.36
C VAL A 34 -4.43 1.97 13.67
N CYS A 35 -4.99 2.82 12.80
CA CYS A 35 -6.30 3.45 13.03
C CYS A 35 -7.38 3.11 11.99
N GLY A 36 -7.04 2.39 10.93
CA GLY A 36 -7.98 2.07 9.84
C GLY A 36 -8.35 3.26 8.95
N ALA A 37 -7.75 4.43 9.14
CA ALA A 37 -7.98 5.59 8.29
C ALA A 37 -7.24 5.46 6.95
N GLU A 38 -7.78 6.09 5.90
CA GLU A 38 -7.06 6.25 4.64
C GLU A 38 -5.80 7.09 4.86
N MET A 39 -4.68 6.57 4.39
CA MET A 39 -3.38 7.22 4.42
C MET A 39 -3.22 8.12 3.20
N THR A 40 -2.40 9.14 3.36
CA THR A 40 -2.05 10.05 2.26
C THR A 40 -0.75 9.58 1.58
N PRO A 41 -0.65 9.67 0.24
CA PRO A 41 0.61 9.43 -0.45
C PRO A 41 1.72 10.28 0.14
N TYR A 42 2.84 9.64 0.48
CA TYR A 42 4.03 10.34 0.90
C TYR A 42 4.78 10.76 -0.36
N MET A 43 4.68 12.03 -0.72
CA MET A 43 5.54 12.65 -1.73
C MET A 43 6.73 13.28 -1.00
N PRO A 44 7.88 12.58 -0.90
CA PRO A 44 9.08 13.24 -0.41
C PRO A 44 9.40 14.38 -1.36
N ASP A 45 9.74 15.55 -0.81
CA ASP A 45 10.25 16.65 -1.61
C ASP A 45 11.55 16.17 -2.28
N THR A 46 11.52 16.03 -3.62
CA THR A 46 12.66 15.58 -4.42
C THR A 46 13.60 16.72 -4.78
N THR A 47 13.44 17.92 -4.20
CA THR A 47 14.35 19.04 -4.48
C THR A 47 15.76 18.73 -3.97
N PRO A 48 16.81 18.88 -4.80
CA PRO A 48 18.18 18.50 -4.42
C PRO A 48 18.76 19.24 -3.19
N ARG A 49 18.10 20.31 -2.72
CA ARG A 49 18.55 21.13 -1.58
C ARG A 49 18.26 20.49 -0.21
N THR A 50 17.40 19.47 -0.14
CA THR A 50 17.04 18.78 1.11
C THR A 50 17.69 17.39 1.28
N TYR A 51 18.36 16.86 0.24
CA TYR A 51 19.10 15.58 0.29
C TYR A 51 20.53 15.70 0.85
N ALA A 52 20.79 16.71 1.68
CA ALA A 52 22.07 16.85 2.35
C ALA A 52 22.06 16.03 3.66
N LEU A 53 22.77 14.88 3.64
CA LEU A 53 23.59 14.30 4.71
C LEU A 53 23.33 12.82 5.08
N ASP A 54 22.12 12.25 4.94
CA ASP A 54 21.88 10.85 5.40
C ASP A 54 21.05 9.93 4.47
N GLY A 55 20.79 10.36 3.22
CA GLY A 55 20.60 9.58 1.99
C GLY A 55 19.63 8.37 1.87
N HIS A 56 19.10 7.77 2.94
CA HIS A 56 18.57 6.39 2.84
C HIS A 56 17.21 6.12 3.49
N ARG A 57 16.66 7.02 4.34
CA ARG A 57 15.45 6.69 5.12
C ARG A 57 14.12 7.11 4.50
N GLU A 58 14.07 8.20 3.74
CA GLU A 58 12.81 8.76 3.24
C GLU A 58 12.32 8.17 1.91
N LEU A 59 13.20 7.55 1.11
CA LEU A 59 12.87 7.06 -0.24
C LEU A 59 11.95 5.83 -0.29
N GLN A 60 11.75 5.14 0.84
CA GLN A 60 10.97 3.89 0.88
C GLN A 60 9.55 4.07 1.42
N THR A 61 9.24 5.25 1.95
CA THR A 61 7.92 5.54 2.48
C THR A 61 6.98 5.85 1.31
N LEU A 62 5.87 5.12 1.23
CA LEU A 62 4.90 5.26 0.14
C LEU A 62 3.65 6.00 0.62
N MET A 63 3.22 5.74 1.85
CA MET A 63 2.04 6.34 2.44
C MET A 63 2.38 6.82 3.85
N PHE A 64 1.69 7.85 4.33
CA PHE A 64 1.79 8.26 5.73
C PHE A 64 0.39 8.57 6.30
N CYS A 65 0.25 8.39 7.61
CA CYS A 65 -0.96 8.70 8.35
C CYS A 65 -0.68 9.85 9.34
N PRO A 66 -1.26 11.05 9.13
CA PRO A 66 -1.07 12.20 10.02
C PRO A 66 -1.90 12.12 11.31
N ARG A 67 -2.72 11.08 11.49
CA ARG A 67 -3.61 10.93 12.66
C ARG A 67 -2.90 10.44 13.94
N HIS A 68 -1.58 10.27 13.90
CA HIS A 68 -0.77 9.79 15.01
C HIS A 68 0.34 10.80 15.35
N ALA A 69 0.74 10.83 16.62
CA ALA A 69 1.90 11.57 17.10
C ALA A 69 2.85 10.59 17.81
N PRO A 70 3.96 10.16 17.18
CA PRO A 70 4.45 10.57 15.85
C PRO A 70 3.62 9.99 14.68
N PRO A 71 3.64 10.62 13.48
CA PRO A 71 2.94 10.12 12.30
C PRO A 71 3.36 8.70 11.94
N PHE A 72 2.43 7.90 11.44
CA PHE A 72 2.74 6.55 10.97
C PHE A 72 3.20 6.61 9.52
N PHE A 73 4.41 6.11 9.23
CA PHE A 73 4.96 6.02 7.88
C PHE A 73 4.93 4.57 7.39
N SER A 74 4.24 4.34 6.29
CA SER A 74 4.06 3.03 5.68
C SER A 74 5.00 2.86 4.50
N LYS A 75 5.81 1.80 4.56
CA LYS A 75 6.62 1.29 3.43
C LYS A 75 5.89 0.19 2.65
N GLN A 76 4.61 -0.03 2.96
CA GLN A 76 3.88 -1.17 2.47
C GLN A 76 3.49 -0.96 1.00
N LYS A 77 3.96 -1.88 0.14
CA LYS A 77 3.67 -1.90 -1.29
C LYS A 77 2.27 -2.46 -1.57
N PRO A 78 1.66 -2.11 -2.72
CA PRO A 78 0.47 -2.78 -3.22
C PRO A 78 0.68 -4.28 -3.28
N VAL A 79 -0.34 -5.05 -2.89
CA VAL A 79 -0.31 -6.51 -2.95
C VAL A 79 -1.08 -6.94 -4.18
N GLU A 80 -0.40 -7.61 -5.10
CA GLU A 80 -1.05 -8.24 -6.24
C GLU A 80 -1.79 -9.49 -5.75
N VAL A 81 -3.10 -9.52 -6.01
CA VAL A 81 -3.97 -10.65 -5.69
C VAL A 81 -4.25 -11.40 -6.97
N LYS A 82 -3.95 -12.70 -6.93
CA LYS A 82 -4.23 -13.66 -7.99
C LYS A 82 -5.42 -14.53 -7.57
N PRO A 83 -6.21 -15.01 -8.53
CA PRO A 83 -7.28 -15.95 -8.24
C PRO A 83 -6.72 -17.28 -7.71
N ASP A 84 -7.38 -17.86 -6.69
CA ASP A 84 -7.11 -19.23 -6.25
C ASP A 84 -7.65 -20.19 -7.33
N ALA A 85 -6.82 -21.12 -7.79
CA ALA A 85 -7.10 -22.03 -8.91
C ALA A 85 -7.81 -23.31 -8.47
#